data_AF-A0A0F9F645-F1
#
_entry.id   AF-A0A0F9F645-F1
#
_cell.length_a   1.000
_cell.length_b   1.000
_cell.length_c   1.000
_cell.angle_alpha   90.00
_cell.angle_beta   90.00
_cell.angle_gamma   90.00
#
_symmetry.space_group_name_H-M   'P 1'
#
loop_
_entity.id
_entity.type
_entity.pdbx_description
1 polymer ?
#
loop_
_entity_poly.entity_id
_entity_poly.type
_entity_poly.pdbx_seq_one_letter_code
_entity_poly.pdbx_strand_id
1 'polypeptide(L)'
;ETENGGVEEAGTAFYVTVTVYDVYGNLAGHGINDYDGSHGIDFTHTATNSPGGQTPTVPGTTQTLSFVNGTVSTGQIFTLVNAGESPTITATDNVTPAINGMSDAVTVNVNAVISEIRINSGASLDTTEVTTYLMTTDDTYTVHGSRYDAYGNYIGDVPATAVWDATGDYDAGDIVGSPGVSISFEPDNTGSTGTITVDDPYNGVGVDDDTSDITVNPGALNYIVIEDAAGGTGVEVATHSMTTDDTYQVWAAGYDADGNYISDISVTWGVTGSLDATPTPGTSTLFAPSTAGTSGTITADDGSGHVDATGTITVSVAGVNYILITDAPDGTEVDTATITTDDTMTLYASGYDLGDNYIGLESVTWGQTGTLSPVPGGTSTSYVYDPDAPGSGTIDADHATATDDSTGTIGKCRCRVIHCDNDDPGRVSCCRRQWV
;
A
#
# COMPACT_ATOMS: atom_id res chain seq x y z
N GLU A 1 26.40 -13.50 -59.28
CA GLU A 1 26.15 -14.51 -58.22
C GLU A 1 26.99 -14.16 -57.01
N THR A 2 26.48 -14.35 -55.79
CA THR A 2 27.27 -14.13 -54.56
C THR A 2 28.11 -15.37 -54.25
N GLU A 3 29.13 -15.24 -53.37
CA GLU A 3 30.07 -16.31 -53.00
C GLU A 3 29.38 -17.62 -52.63
N ASN A 4 28.26 -17.54 -51.90
CA ASN A 4 27.53 -18.68 -51.38
C ASN A 4 26.24 -18.96 -52.17
N GLY A 5 26.22 -18.61 -53.47
CA GLY A 5 25.14 -19.03 -54.38
C GLY A 5 23.79 -18.36 -54.09
N GLY A 6 23.80 -17.09 -53.66
CA GLY A 6 22.60 -16.32 -53.35
C GLY A 6 22.11 -16.46 -51.91
N VAL A 7 22.88 -17.09 -51.02
CA VAL A 7 22.58 -17.18 -49.58
C VAL A 7 23.79 -16.70 -48.79
N GLU A 8 23.71 -15.53 -48.20
CA GLU A 8 24.80 -14.95 -47.40
C GLU A 8 24.41 -14.89 -45.92
N GLU A 9 25.39 -14.76 -45.04
CA GLU A 9 25.18 -14.63 -43.59
C GLU A 9 25.40 -13.17 -43.15
N ALA A 10 24.53 -12.66 -42.28
CA ALA A 10 24.63 -11.31 -41.74
C ALA A 10 25.98 -11.09 -41.02
N GLY A 11 26.63 -9.97 -41.33
CA GLY A 11 27.93 -9.61 -40.77
C GLY A 11 29.14 -10.32 -41.38
N THR A 12 28.94 -11.32 -42.24
CA THR A 12 30.02 -12.07 -42.88
C THR A 12 30.37 -11.44 -44.23
N ALA A 13 31.67 -11.20 -44.45
CA ALA A 13 32.15 -10.63 -45.70
C ALA A 13 32.15 -11.68 -46.83
N PHE A 14 31.67 -11.29 -48.01
CA PHE A 14 31.58 -12.17 -49.18
C PHE A 14 31.99 -11.48 -50.48
N TYR A 15 32.30 -12.27 -51.51
CA TYR A 15 32.56 -11.76 -52.86
C TYR A 15 31.36 -11.94 -53.81
N VAL A 16 31.34 -11.14 -54.89
CA VAL A 16 30.38 -11.30 -55.99
C VAL A 16 31.12 -11.71 -57.25
N THR A 17 30.61 -12.73 -57.93
CA THR A 17 31.01 -13.11 -59.28
C THR A 17 30.14 -12.40 -60.30
N VAL A 18 30.77 -11.61 -61.17
CA VAL A 18 30.15 -10.89 -62.28
C VAL A 18 30.47 -11.63 -63.57
N THR A 19 29.44 -11.97 -64.33
CA THR A 19 29.55 -12.67 -65.62
C THR A 19 28.82 -11.87 -66.67
N VAL A 20 29.48 -11.62 -67.80
CA VAL A 20 28.92 -10.83 -68.89
C VAL A 20 28.42 -11.73 -70.00
N TYR A 21 27.19 -11.47 -70.44
CA TYR A 21 26.55 -12.18 -71.54
C TYR A 21 26.26 -11.23 -72.70
N ASP A 22 26.34 -11.74 -73.92
CA ASP A 22 25.91 -11.01 -75.10
C ASP A 22 24.37 -10.93 -75.20
N VAL A 23 23.86 -10.20 -76.21
CA VAL A 23 22.42 -10.01 -76.44
C VAL A 23 21.65 -11.32 -76.70
N TYR A 24 22.35 -12.41 -77.01
CA TYR A 24 21.78 -13.74 -77.26
C TYR A 24 21.92 -14.67 -76.04
N GLY A 25 22.48 -14.18 -74.93
CA GLY A 25 22.70 -14.95 -73.71
C GLY A 25 23.94 -15.84 -73.73
N ASN A 26 24.87 -15.66 -74.69
CA ASN A 26 26.13 -16.39 -74.70
C ASN A 26 27.16 -15.68 -73.82
N LEU A 27 28.05 -16.43 -73.19
CA LEU A 27 29.17 -15.88 -72.42
C LEU A 27 30.08 -15.02 -73.30
N ALA A 28 30.30 -13.77 -72.91
CA ALA A 28 31.13 -12.78 -73.61
C ALA A 28 32.64 -12.98 -73.35
N GLY A 29 33.13 -14.21 -73.51
CA GLY A 29 34.49 -14.59 -73.10
C GLY A 29 35.47 -14.88 -74.22
N HIS A 30 35.10 -14.63 -75.48
CA HIS A 30 35.99 -14.77 -76.66
C HIS A 30 35.35 -14.17 -77.92
N GLY A 31 36.16 -13.99 -78.97
CA GLY A 31 35.67 -13.59 -80.29
C GLY A 31 35.40 -12.09 -80.42
N ILE A 32 34.44 -11.69 -81.26
CA ILE A 32 34.13 -10.26 -81.48
C ILE A 32 33.41 -9.61 -80.28
N ASN A 33 32.89 -10.42 -79.37
CA ASN A 33 32.18 -10.02 -78.15
C ASN A 33 33.04 -10.26 -76.89
N ASP A 34 34.36 -10.33 -77.03
CA ASP A 34 35.28 -10.54 -75.92
C ASP A 34 35.23 -9.37 -74.92
N TYR A 35 34.94 -9.68 -73.66
CA TYR A 35 34.88 -8.73 -72.54
C TYR A 35 36.10 -8.89 -71.60
N ASP A 36 37.15 -9.55 -72.04
CA ASP A 36 38.36 -9.72 -71.23
C ASP A 36 39.14 -8.41 -71.06
N GLY A 37 39.76 -8.26 -69.89
CA GLY A 37 40.55 -7.09 -69.53
C GLY A 37 39.97 -6.29 -68.37
N SER A 38 40.48 -5.08 -68.19
CA SER A 38 40.17 -4.24 -67.03
C SER A 38 38.95 -3.36 -67.30
N HIS A 39 37.92 -3.49 -66.47
CA HIS A 39 36.67 -2.72 -66.55
C HIS A 39 36.36 -2.04 -65.20
N GLY A 40 35.73 -0.87 -65.26
CA GLY A 40 35.25 -0.15 -64.09
C GLY A 40 33.79 -0.49 -63.82
N ILE A 41 33.53 -1.19 -62.72
CA ILE A 41 32.19 -1.67 -62.35
C ILE A 41 31.71 -0.92 -61.10
N ASP A 42 30.55 -0.28 -61.21
CA ASP A 42 29.82 0.31 -60.09
C ASP A 42 28.83 -0.70 -59.52
N PHE A 43 28.72 -0.73 -58.19
CA PHE A 43 27.77 -1.58 -57.49
C PHE A 43 26.70 -0.74 -56.77
N THR A 44 25.45 -1.15 -56.91
CA THR A 44 24.32 -0.64 -56.10
C THR A 44 23.55 -1.81 -55.50
N HIS A 45 22.76 -1.54 -54.46
CA HIS A 45 22.02 -2.59 -53.75
C HIS A 45 20.68 -2.09 -53.22
N THR A 46 19.81 -3.03 -52.84
CA THR A 46 18.57 -2.76 -52.11
C THR A 46 18.62 -3.16 -50.64
N ALA A 47 19.77 -3.66 -50.16
CA ALA A 47 19.97 -4.04 -48.76
C ALA A 47 19.73 -2.88 -47.80
N THR A 48 19.16 -3.20 -46.64
CA THR A 48 18.77 -2.25 -45.61
C THR A 48 19.69 -2.34 -44.39
N ASN A 49 19.59 -1.35 -43.50
CA ASN A 49 20.33 -1.37 -42.24
C ASN A 49 19.80 -2.52 -41.35
N SER A 50 20.68 -3.06 -40.51
CA SER A 50 20.27 -4.03 -39.49
C SER A 50 19.33 -3.39 -38.46
N PRO A 51 18.58 -4.19 -37.67
CA PRO A 51 17.77 -3.66 -36.58
C PRO A 51 18.59 -2.85 -35.55
N GLY A 52 19.86 -3.22 -35.32
CA GLY A 52 20.80 -2.45 -34.50
C GLY A 52 21.29 -1.13 -35.13
N GLY A 53 20.90 -0.84 -36.38
CA GLY A 53 21.19 0.40 -37.08
C GLY A 53 22.47 0.40 -37.92
N GLN A 54 23.11 -0.75 -38.12
CA GLN A 54 24.36 -0.86 -38.87
C GLN A 54 24.05 -0.88 -40.37
N THR A 55 24.87 -0.21 -41.17
CA THR A 55 24.70 -0.13 -42.63
C THR A 55 25.43 -1.27 -43.33
N PRO A 56 24.84 -1.89 -44.38
CA PRO A 56 25.55 -2.88 -45.19
C PRO A 56 26.77 -2.26 -45.86
N THR A 57 27.83 -3.05 -46.05
CA THR A 57 29.04 -2.63 -46.76
C THR A 57 28.94 -3.09 -48.20
N VAL A 58 28.76 -2.14 -49.12
CA VAL A 58 28.82 -2.37 -50.57
C VAL A 58 29.78 -1.31 -51.15
N PRO A 59 30.62 -1.64 -52.14
CA PRO A 59 31.58 -0.68 -52.69
C PRO A 59 30.89 0.58 -53.23
N GLY A 60 31.09 1.71 -52.54
CA GLY A 60 30.55 3.02 -52.94
C GLY A 60 31.38 3.74 -54.02
N THR A 61 32.48 3.13 -54.47
CA THR A 61 33.35 3.62 -55.54
C THR A 61 33.46 2.59 -56.65
N THR A 62 33.73 3.06 -57.87
CA THR A 62 33.97 2.19 -59.03
C THR A 62 35.10 1.21 -58.77
N GLN A 63 34.81 -0.08 -58.90
CA GLN A 63 35.78 -1.14 -58.73
C GLN A 63 36.43 -1.47 -60.06
N THR A 64 37.77 -1.48 -60.10
CA THR A 64 38.51 -1.91 -61.30
C THR A 64 38.66 -3.43 -61.26
N LEU A 65 37.92 -4.14 -62.11
CA LEU A 65 37.89 -5.60 -62.15
C LEU A 65 38.51 -6.11 -63.47
N SER A 66 39.34 -7.15 -63.39
CA SER A 66 39.97 -7.77 -64.56
C SER A 66 39.25 -9.06 -64.96
N PHE A 67 38.47 -8.99 -66.03
CA PHE A 67 37.69 -10.10 -66.57
C PHE A 67 38.58 -11.07 -67.37
N VAL A 68 38.33 -12.36 -67.19
CA VAL A 68 38.96 -13.46 -67.92
C VAL A 68 37.88 -14.44 -68.36
N ASN A 69 37.81 -14.73 -69.65
CA ASN A 69 36.69 -15.38 -70.32
C ASN A 69 35.32 -14.78 -69.93
N GLY A 70 35.21 -13.46 -69.80
CA GLY A 70 33.95 -12.75 -69.52
C GLY A 70 33.42 -12.90 -68.08
N THR A 71 34.23 -13.38 -67.14
CA THR A 71 33.88 -13.53 -65.71
C THR A 71 34.96 -12.95 -64.79
N VAL A 72 34.56 -12.41 -63.63
CA VAL A 72 35.46 -11.94 -62.57
C VAL A 72 34.80 -12.04 -61.18
N SER A 73 35.62 -12.14 -60.11
CA SER A 73 35.15 -12.02 -58.72
C SER A 73 35.74 -10.78 -58.05
N THR A 74 34.95 -10.07 -57.26
CA THR A 74 35.30 -8.77 -56.66
C THR A 74 36.25 -8.82 -55.47
N GLY A 75 36.56 -10.01 -54.94
CA GLY A 75 37.09 -10.18 -53.58
C GLY A 75 36.01 -9.94 -52.52
N GLN A 76 36.30 -10.29 -51.26
CA GLN A 76 35.37 -10.20 -50.12
C GLN A 76 35.23 -8.76 -49.63
N ILE A 77 34.46 -7.96 -50.38
CA ILE A 77 34.26 -6.52 -50.15
C ILE A 77 32.79 -6.15 -49.93
N PHE A 78 31.91 -7.16 -49.86
CA PHE A 78 30.50 -7.01 -49.56
C PHE A 78 30.21 -7.56 -48.17
N THR A 79 29.33 -6.90 -47.43
CA THR A 79 28.80 -7.40 -46.16
C THR A 79 27.35 -6.96 -46.04
N LEU A 80 26.43 -7.92 -45.94
CA LEU A 80 25.02 -7.67 -45.63
C LEU A 80 24.83 -7.81 -44.12
N VAL A 81 23.93 -7.05 -43.52
CA VAL A 81 23.84 -6.92 -42.05
C VAL A 81 22.43 -7.11 -41.50
N ASN A 82 21.39 -6.95 -42.32
CA ASN A 82 20.02 -7.21 -41.91
C ASN A 82 19.67 -8.66 -42.27
N ALA A 83 19.35 -9.49 -41.28
CA ALA A 83 18.95 -10.87 -41.53
C ALA A 83 17.47 -10.95 -41.94
N GLY A 84 17.10 -11.97 -42.72
CA GLY A 84 15.74 -12.20 -43.18
C GLY A 84 15.29 -11.30 -44.35
N GLU A 85 16.10 -10.32 -44.78
CA GLU A 85 15.86 -9.60 -46.03
C GLU A 85 16.26 -10.42 -47.27
N SER A 86 15.83 -9.92 -48.43
CA SER A 86 16.10 -10.51 -49.73
C SER A 86 16.61 -9.46 -50.74
N PRO A 87 17.75 -8.79 -50.48
CA PRO A 87 18.23 -7.72 -51.33
C PRO A 87 18.75 -8.20 -52.68
N THR A 88 18.86 -7.29 -53.64
CA THR A 88 19.59 -7.51 -54.90
C THR A 88 20.82 -6.61 -54.97
N ILE A 89 21.81 -7.04 -55.75
CA ILE A 89 23.02 -6.28 -56.08
C ILE A 89 23.04 -6.05 -57.59
N THR A 90 23.22 -4.81 -58.01
CA THR A 90 23.34 -4.45 -59.43
C THR A 90 24.79 -4.06 -59.72
N ALA A 91 25.38 -4.69 -60.73
CA ALA A 91 26.66 -4.33 -61.31
C ALA A 91 26.43 -3.53 -62.59
N THR A 92 27.11 -2.39 -62.74
CA THR A 92 27.01 -1.53 -63.94
C THR A 92 28.40 -1.16 -64.45
N ASP A 93 28.67 -1.45 -65.72
CA ASP A 93 29.73 -0.82 -66.48
C ASP A 93 29.15 0.39 -67.23
N ASN A 94 29.66 1.59 -66.93
CA ASN A 94 29.19 2.86 -67.47
C ASN A 94 29.77 3.21 -68.85
N VAL A 95 30.28 2.22 -69.60
CA VAL A 95 30.51 2.36 -71.05
C VAL A 95 29.24 2.81 -71.78
N THR A 96 29.33 3.24 -73.05
CA THR A 96 28.17 3.69 -73.83
C THR A 96 27.93 2.75 -75.01
N PRO A 97 26.78 2.03 -75.06
CA PRO A 97 25.71 1.99 -74.06
C PRO A 97 26.13 1.26 -72.78
N ALA A 98 25.53 1.61 -71.64
CA ALA A 98 25.87 0.99 -70.36
C ALA A 98 25.47 -0.49 -70.34
N ILE A 99 26.30 -1.31 -69.71
CA ILE A 99 26.06 -2.75 -69.54
C ILE A 99 25.75 -2.95 -68.07
N ASN A 100 24.58 -3.50 -67.75
CA ASN A 100 24.18 -3.78 -66.38
C ASN A 100 23.69 -5.21 -66.20
N GLY A 101 23.81 -5.68 -64.97
CA GLY A 101 23.28 -6.97 -64.52
C GLY A 101 22.85 -6.86 -63.07
N MET A 102 21.71 -7.45 -62.75
CA MET A 102 21.19 -7.55 -61.39
C MET A 102 21.30 -9.01 -60.94
N SER A 103 21.70 -9.23 -59.69
CA SER A 103 21.61 -10.56 -59.08
C SER A 103 20.14 -10.99 -58.93
N ASP A 104 19.93 -12.29 -58.76
CA ASP A 104 18.72 -12.74 -58.10
C ASP A 104 18.67 -12.21 -56.65
N ALA A 105 17.53 -12.37 -55.99
CA ALA A 105 17.37 -12.02 -54.59
C ALA A 105 18.33 -12.85 -53.72
N VAL A 106 19.16 -12.17 -52.92
CA VAL A 106 20.11 -12.77 -52.00
C VAL A 106 19.40 -13.01 -50.68
N THR A 107 19.31 -14.26 -50.22
CA THR A 107 18.81 -14.56 -48.87
C THR A 107 19.90 -14.21 -47.85
N VAL A 108 19.55 -13.43 -46.83
CA VAL A 108 20.48 -13.12 -45.73
C VAL A 108 20.07 -13.90 -44.49
N ASN A 109 20.86 -14.90 -44.10
CA ASN A 109 20.66 -15.66 -42.87
C ASN A 109 21.19 -14.89 -41.65
N VAL A 110 20.58 -15.12 -40.49
CA VAL A 110 21.07 -14.58 -39.23
C VAL A 110 22.39 -15.24 -38.84
N ASN A 111 23.28 -14.46 -38.22
CA ASN A 111 24.51 -14.99 -37.64
C ASN A 111 24.19 -15.71 -36.32
N ALA A 112 24.59 -16.97 -36.18
CA ALA A 112 24.26 -17.78 -35.00
C ALA A 112 25.08 -17.42 -33.74
N VAL A 113 26.02 -16.47 -33.84
CA VAL A 113 26.81 -15.99 -32.70
C VAL A 113 25.98 -15.02 -31.86
N ILE A 114 25.63 -15.45 -30.64
CA ILE A 114 24.91 -14.64 -29.67
C ILE A 114 25.84 -13.51 -29.19
N SER A 115 25.34 -12.27 -29.25
CA SER A 115 26.02 -11.08 -28.75
C SER A 115 25.23 -10.38 -27.65
N GLU A 116 23.93 -10.62 -27.57
CA GLU A 116 23.01 -9.93 -26.66
C GLU A 116 21.82 -10.84 -26.34
N ILE A 117 21.34 -10.77 -25.11
CA ILE A 117 20.09 -11.37 -24.65
C ILE A 117 19.21 -10.23 -24.16
N ARG A 118 17.90 -10.32 -24.47
CA ARG A 118 16.91 -9.36 -24.00
C ARG A 118 15.73 -10.07 -23.37
N ILE A 119 15.17 -9.50 -22.31
CA ILE A 119 13.86 -9.86 -21.79
C ILE A 119 12.80 -9.11 -22.58
N ASN A 120 11.94 -9.87 -23.25
CA ASN A 120 10.93 -9.38 -24.18
C ASN A 120 9.51 -9.73 -23.73
N SER A 121 8.55 -8.90 -24.09
CA SER A 121 7.13 -9.08 -23.72
C SER A 121 6.47 -10.25 -24.46
N GLY A 122 5.61 -11.00 -23.77
CA GLY A 122 4.93 -12.17 -24.33
C GLY A 122 5.75 -13.45 -24.16
N ALA A 123 5.38 -14.51 -24.90
CA ALA A 123 5.86 -15.87 -24.62
C ALA A 123 7.03 -16.37 -25.51
N SER A 124 7.31 -15.70 -26.64
CA SER A 124 8.33 -16.13 -27.63
C SER A 124 8.46 -15.10 -28.76
N LEU A 125 9.46 -15.30 -29.62
CA LEU A 125 9.74 -14.58 -30.86
C LEU A 125 10.43 -13.22 -30.66
N ASP A 126 10.54 -12.46 -31.74
CA ASP A 126 11.10 -11.11 -31.70
C ASP A 126 9.99 -10.11 -31.37
N THR A 127 9.81 -9.82 -30.09
CA THR A 127 8.84 -8.83 -29.61
C THR A 127 9.56 -7.66 -28.94
N THR A 128 8.78 -6.75 -28.35
CA THR A 128 9.32 -5.56 -27.69
C THR A 128 10.04 -5.91 -26.39
N GLU A 129 11.26 -5.41 -26.26
CA GLU A 129 12.06 -5.42 -25.04
C GLU A 129 11.34 -4.76 -23.87
N VAL A 130 11.42 -5.42 -22.71
CA VAL A 130 10.86 -4.95 -21.45
C VAL A 130 11.86 -4.01 -20.82
N THR A 131 11.51 -2.73 -20.81
CA THR A 131 12.25 -1.70 -20.09
C THR A 131 11.58 -1.49 -18.73
N THR A 132 10.83 -0.40 -18.56
CA THR A 132 9.98 -0.17 -17.39
C THR A 132 8.58 -0.71 -17.63
N TYR A 133 7.97 -1.33 -16.63
CA TYR A 133 6.58 -1.79 -16.69
C TYR A 133 5.82 -1.37 -15.43
N LEU A 134 4.54 -1.04 -15.59
CA LEU A 134 3.63 -0.65 -14.51
C LEU A 134 2.47 -1.63 -14.47
N MET A 135 2.24 -2.22 -13.30
CA MET A 135 1.18 -3.19 -13.06
C MET A 135 0.66 -3.10 -11.62
N THR A 136 -0.35 -3.90 -11.28
CA THR A 136 -0.78 -4.16 -9.90
C THR A 136 -0.49 -5.61 -9.47
N THR A 137 -0.68 -5.93 -8.19
CA THR A 137 -0.59 -7.33 -7.71
C THR A 137 -1.71 -8.23 -8.26
N ASP A 138 -2.80 -7.66 -8.78
CA ASP A 138 -3.85 -8.42 -9.49
C ASP A 138 -3.45 -8.81 -10.92
N ASP A 139 -2.41 -8.18 -11.47
CA ASP A 139 -1.99 -8.38 -12.85
C ASP A 139 -1.00 -9.54 -12.97
N THR A 140 -0.90 -10.08 -14.18
CA THR A 140 0.09 -11.09 -14.54
C THR A 140 0.84 -10.62 -15.77
N TYR A 141 2.17 -10.71 -15.76
CA TYR A 141 3.00 -10.26 -16.87
C TYR A 141 3.86 -11.39 -17.46
N THR A 142 3.53 -11.81 -18.68
CA THR A 142 4.30 -12.84 -19.39
C THR A 142 5.47 -12.20 -20.14
N VAL A 143 6.68 -12.72 -19.88
CA VAL A 143 7.93 -12.33 -20.56
C VAL A 143 8.72 -13.56 -21.01
N HIS A 144 9.63 -13.37 -21.95
CA HIS A 144 10.54 -14.40 -22.46
C HIS A 144 11.91 -13.83 -22.80
N GLY A 145 12.91 -14.70 -22.88
CA GLY A 145 14.27 -14.29 -23.26
C GLY A 145 14.50 -14.49 -24.75
N SER A 146 15.12 -13.52 -25.40
CA SER A 146 15.45 -13.56 -26.83
C SER A 146 16.93 -13.29 -27.06
N ARG A 147 17.52 -13.99 -28.04
CA ARG A 147 18.96 -13.90 -28.35
C ARG A 147 19.16 -13.17 -29.67
N TYR A 148 20.16 -12.29 -29.70
CA TYR A 148 20.47 -11.43 -30.84
C TYR A 148 21.94 -11.53 -31.22
N ASP A 149 22.23 -11.33 -32.50
CA ASP A 149 23.61 -11.17 -32.99
C ASP A 149 24.14 -9.75 -32.75
N ALA A 150 25.41 -9.51 -33.08
CA ALA A 150 26.07 -8.21 -32.88
C ALA A 150 25.49 -7.05 -33.73
N TYR A 151 24.56 -7.35 -34.64
CA TYR A 151 23.87 -6.38 -35.50
C TYR A 151 22.41 -6.17 -35.08
N GLY A 152 21.98 -6.80 -33.98
CA GLY A 152 20.62 -6.76 -33.45
C GLY A 152 19.63 -7.64 -34.20
N ASN A 153 20.09 -8.61 -35.01
CA ASN A 153 19.18 -9.56 -35.66
C ASN A 153 18.77 -10.66 -34.68
N TYR A 154 17.48 -11.00 -34.66
CA TYR A 154 16.95 -12.06 -33.83
C TYR A 154 17.43 -13.45 -34.28
N ILE A 155 18.13 -14.16 -33.39
CA ILE A 155 18.63 -15.53 -33.60
C ILE A 155 17.54 -16.54 -33.23
N GLY A 156 16.87 -16.31 -32.10
CA GLY A 156 15.92 -17.24 -31.49
C GLY A 156 15.76 -17.01 -29.99
N ASP A 157 14.72 -17.59 -29.38
CA ASP A 157 14.50 -17.48 -27.94
C ASP A 157 15.59 -18.21 -27.12
N VAL A 158 15.78 -17.82 -25.87
CA VAL A 158 16.63 -18.52 -24.89
C VAL A 158 16.18 -19.98 -24.73
N PRO A 159 17.06 -20.90 -24.31
CA PRO A 159 16.66 -22.30 -24.13
C PRO A 159 15.69 -22.49 -22.97
N ALA A 160 14.94 -23.60 -22.98
CA ALA A 160 14.05 -23.99 -21.88
C ALA A 160 14.78 -24.27 -20.54
N THR A 161 16.11 -24.25 -20.54
CA THR A 161 16.96 -24.38 -19.35
C THR A 161 17.42 -23.03 -18.80
N ALA A 162 17.03 -21.90 -19.42
CA ALA A 162 17.32 -20.56 -18.89
C ALA A 162 16.64 -20.37 -17.54
N VAL A 163 17.38 -19.78 -16.60
CA VAL A 163 16.91 -19.56 -15.22
C VAL A 163 16.49 -18.11 -15.08
N TRP A 164 15.35 -17.91 -14.43
CA TRP A 164 14.76 -16.61 -14.16
C TRP A 164 14.67 -16.38 -12.65
N ASP A 165 14.85 -15.14 -12.25
CA ASP A 165 14.72 -14.68 -10.87
C ASP A 165 14.16 -13.26 -10.82
N ALA A 166 13.56 -12.88 -9.69
CA ALA A 166 13.18 -11.50 -9.41
C ALA A 166 14.09 -10.92 -8.32
N THR A 167 14.33 -9.61 -8.39
CA THR A 167 15.21 -8.93 -7.43
C THR A 167 14.59 -7.65 -6.91
N GLY A 168 15.23 -7.06 -5.88
CA GLY A 168 14.80 -5.79 -5.29
C GLY A 168 13.63 -5.98 -4.32
N ASP A 169 12.51 -5.32 -4.64
CA ASP A 169 11.27 -5.42 -3.86
C ASP A 169 10.56 -6.78 -4.06
N TYR A 170 10.88 -7.50 -5.14
CA TYR A 170 10.24 -8.75 -5.55
C TYR A 170 11.06 -9.98 -5.14
N ASP A 171 10.42 -11.14 -5.11
CA ASP A 171 11.06 -12.39 -4.71
C ASP A 171 10.91 -13.52 -5.75
N ALA A 172 11.62 -14.63 -5.51
CA ALA A 172 11.61 -15.77 -6.42
C ALA A 172 10.22 -16.47 -6.50
N GLY A 173 9.33 -16.21 -5.55
CA GLY A 173 7.95 -16.68 -5.56
C GLY A 173 7.10 -16.02 -6.65
N ASP A 174 7.44 -14.78 -7.02
CA ASP A 174 6.76 -14.00 -8.05
C ASP A 174 7.04 -14.52 -9.48
N ILE A 175 7.99 -15.45 -9.65
CA ILE A 175 8.38 -16.01 -10.94
C ILE A 175 7.78 -17.41 -11.12
N VAL A 176 6.77 -17.51 -11.98
CA VAL A 176 6.14 -18.79 -12.32
C VAL A 176 6.63 -19.29 -13.68
N GLY A 177 7.17 -20.51 -13.71
CA GLY A 177 7.62 -21.17 -14.94
C GLY A 177 9.14 -21.19 -15.15
N SER A 178 9.94 -20.76 -14.18
CA SER A 178 11.41 -20.90 -14.18
C SER A 178 11.84 -22.34 -13.80
N PRO A 179 12.83 -22.95 -14.48
CA PRO A 179 13.49 -22.49 -15.71
C PRO A 179 12.59 -22.66 -16.95
N GLY A 180 12.78 -21.80 -17.95
CA GLY A 180 11.94 -21.80 -19.14
C GLY A 180 12.37 -20.79 -20.21
N VAL A 181 11.74 -20.90 -21.39
CA VAL A 181 11.87 -19.87 -22.45
C VAL A 181 11.18 -18.57 -22.03
N SER A 182 10.04 -18.74 -21.36
CA SER A 182 9.16 -17.68 -20.88
C SER A 182 8.74 -17.96 -19.44
N ILE A 183 8.45 -16.89 -18.69
CA ILE A 183 7.87 -16.95 -17.35
C ILE A 183 6.63 -16.07 -17.27
N SER A 184 5.86 -16.28 -16.21
CA SER A 184 4.78 -15.42 -15.76
C SER A 184 5.26 -14.72 -14.49
N PHE A 185 5.31 -13.39 -14.50
CA PHE A 185 5.58 -12.58 -13.33
C PHE A 185 4.25 -12.26 -12.63
N GLU A 186 4.11 -12.74 -11.40
CA GLU A 186 2.89 -12.75 -10.59
C GLU A 186 3.20 -12.21 -9.18
N PRO A 187 3.48 -10.90 -9.05
CA PRO A 187 3.91 -10.31 -7.78
C PRO A 187 2.77 -10.23 -6.75
N ASP A 188 3.03 -10.64 -5.52
CA ASP A 188 2.08 -10.49 -4.39
C ASP A 188 2.34 -9.26 -3.53
N ASN A 189 3.45 -8.54 -3.78
CA ASN A 189 3.87 -7.39 -3.03
C ASN A 189 4.05 -6.13 -3.90
N THR A 190 4.02 -4.96 -3.25
CA THR A 190 4.19 -3.67 -3.93
C THR A 190 5.63 -3.19 -3.92
N GLY A 191 6.04 -2.47 -4.96
CA GLY A 191 7.44 -2.09 -5.15
C GLY A 191 7.66 -1.12 -6.29
N SER A 192 8.83 -0.47 -6.28
CA SER A 192 9.26 0.43 -7.37
C SER A 192 10.72 0.25 -7.76
N THR A 193 11.44 -0.67 -7.12
CA THR A 193 12.89 -0.87 -7.28
C THR A 193 13.28 -2.33 -7.49
N GLY A 194 12.46 -3.10 -8.21
CA GLY A 194 12.75 -4.50 -8.52
C GLY A 194 12.74 -4.81 -10.02
N THR A 195 13.45 -5.88 -10.40
CA THR A 195 13.65 -6.29 -11.81
C THR A 195 13.43 -7.79 -11.97
N ILE A 196 13.13 -8.21 -13.21
CA ILE A 196 13.20 -9.61 -13.62
C ILE A 196 14.57 -9.84 -14.27
N THR A 197 15.22 -10.94 -13.95
CA THR A 197 16.54 -11.32 -14.48
C THR A 197 16.46 -12.64 -15.22
N VAL A 198 17.33 -12.83 -16.22
CA VAL A 198 17.49 -14.10 -16.93
C VAL A 198 18.97 -14.48 -17.05
N ASP A 199 19.27 -15.77 -16.88
CA ASP A 199 20.58 -16.39 -17.13
C ASP A 199 20.41 -17.49 -18.19
N ASP A 200 21.00 -17.28 -19.38
CA ASP A 200 21.11 -18.29 -20.42
C ASP A 200 22.37 -19.15 -20.17
N PRO A 201 22.20 -20.47 -19.93
CA PRO A 201 23.29 -21.36 -19.57
C PRO A 201 24.38 -21.51 -20.66
N TYR A 202 24.15 -21.00 -21.87
CA TYR A 202 25.12 -21.04 -22.97
C TYR A 202 26.03 -19.81 -23.06
N ASN A 203 25.73 -18.71 -22.35
CA ASN A 203 26.51 -17.47 -22.43
C ASN A 203 27.50 -17.27 -21.27
N GLY A 204 27.50 -18.15 -20.27
CA GLY A 204 28.46 -18.09 -19.17
C GLY A 204 27.88 -18.54 -17.84
N VAL A 205 28.24 -17.83 -16.78
CA VAL A 205 27.65 -17.99 -15.44
C VAL A 205 27.26 -16.61 -14.94
N GLY A 206 25.99 -16.39 -14.60
CA GLY A 206 25.46 -15.14 -14.07
C GLY A 206 24.36 -14.54 -14.95
N VAL A 207 23.72 -13.49 -14.44
CA VAL A 207 22.64 -12.77 -15.13
C VAL A 207 23.15 -12.22 -16.47
N ASP A 208 22.46 -12.57 -17.54
CA ASP A 208 22.75 -12.13 -18.91
C ASP A 208 21.98 -10.86 -19.28
N ASP A 209 20.78 -10.70 -18.73
CA ASP A 209 19.94 -9.52 -18.88
C ASP A 209 19.01 -9.32 -17.68
N ASP A 210 18.61 -8.08 -17.45
CA ASP A 210 17.62 -7.67 -16.48
C ASP A 210 16.69 -6.60 -17.06
N THR A 211 15.43 -6.60 -16.63
CA THR A 211 14.53 -5.51 -16.98
C THR A 211 15.01 -4.22 -16.31
N SER A 212 14.51 -3.05 -16.75
CA SER A 212 14.54 -1.90 -15.85
C SER A 212 13.56 -2.11 -14.69
N ASP A 213 13.52 -1.14 -13.75
CA ASP A 213 12.60 -1.21 -12.61
C ASP A 213 11.15 -1.43 -13.08
N ILE A 214 10.55 -2.50 -12.55
CA ILE A 214 9.12 -2.76 -12.62
C ILE A 214 8.48 -2.11 -11.40
N THR A 215 7.37 -1.40 -11.61
CA THR A 215 6.57 -0.82 -10.53
C THR A 215 5.28 -1.62 -10.37
N VAL A 216 5.07 -2.17 -9.18
CA VAL A 216 3.86 -2.90 -8.79
C VAL A 216 3.12 -2.07 -7.76
N ASN A 217 1.91 -1.63 -8.12
CA ASN A 217 0.99 -0.95 -7.21
C ASN A 217 0.09 -1.95 -6.49
N PRO A 218 -0.55 -1.56 -5.38
CA PRO A 218 -1.59 -2.37 -4.77
C PRO A 218 -2.70 -2.74 -5.77
N GLY A 219 -3.26 -3.93 -5.60
CA GLY A 219 -4.45 -4.38 -6.32
C GLY A 219 -5.73 -3.64 -5.93
N ALA A 220 -6.86 -4.18 -6.37
CA ALA A 220 -8.17 -3.67 -5.99
C ALA A 220 -8.45 -3.88 -4.50
N LEU A 221 -9.15 -2.92 -3.87
CA LEU A 221 -9.58 -3.03 -2.47
C LEU A 221 -10.36 -4.33 -2.25
N ASN A 222 -9.90 -5.13 -1.28
CA ASN A 222 -10.47 -6.42 -0.91
C ASN A 222 -11.06 -6.42 0.50
N TYR A 223 -10.39 -5.79 1.45
CA TYR A 223 -10.87 -5.68 2.82
C TYR A 223 -10.40 -4.38 3.49
N ILE A 224 -11.05 -4.04 4.59
CA ILE A 224 -10.66 -2.94 5.46
C ILE A 224 -10.33 -3.48 6.85
N VAL A 225 -9.44 -2.79 7.56
CA VAL A 225 -9.05 -3.09 8.95
C VAL A 225 -9.08 -1.80 9.75
N ILE A 226 -9.63 -1.85 10.96
CA ILE A 226 -9.58 -0.73 11.90
C ILE A 226 -8.23 -0.76 12.62
N GLU A 227 -7.41 0.27 12.43
CA GLU A 227 -6.05 0.40 12.99
C GLU A 227 -5.90 1.59 13.95
N ASP A 228 -4.91 1.50 14.84
CA ASP A 228 -4.57 2.53 15.83
C ASP A 228 -3.58 3.60 15.33
N ALA A 229 -3.22 3.59 14.05
CA ALA A 229 -2.47 4.65 13.38
C ALA A 229 -2.89 4.78 11.90
N ALA A 230 -2.64 5.94 11.32
CA ALA A 230 -2.91 6.20 9.90
C ALA A 230 -1.91 5.50 8.98
N GLY A 231 -2.27 5.37 7.69
CA GLY A 231 -1.28 5.10 6.65
C GLY A 231 -0.82 3.65 6.55
N GLY A 232 -1.58 2.69 7.10
CA GLY A 232 -1.20 1.27 7.14
C GLY A 232 0.02 1.00 8.03
N THR A 233 0.31 1.91 8.97
CA THR A 233 1.42 1.77 9.92
C THR A 233 0.98 1.33 11.31
N GLY A 234 -0.34 1.22 11.51
CA GLY A 234 -0.93 0.86 12.78
C GLY A 234 -0.96 -0.65 12.99
N VAL A 235 -1.54 -1.03 14.11
CA VAL A 235 -1.90 -2.41 14.42
C VAL A 235 -3.41 -2.51 14.44
N GLU A 236 -3.95 -3.63 13.96
CA GLU A 236 -5.37 -3.96 14.08
C GLU A 236 -5.84 -3.78 15.53
N VAL A 237 -6.93 -3.04 15.70
CA VAL A 237 -7.49 -2.72 17.01
C VAL A 237 -8.20 -3.95 17.56
N ALA A 238 -7.48 -4.69 18.40
CA ALA A 238 -8.02 -5.80 19.17
C ALA A 238 -8.82 -5.30 20.40
N THR A 239 -8.72 -6.00 21.53
CA THR A 239 -9.40 -5.58 22.78
C THR A 239 -8.72 -4.33 23.35
N HIS A 240 -9.52 -3.33 23.70
CA HIS A 240 -9.04 -2.07 24.28
C HIS A 240 -9.79 -1.75 25.59
N SER A 241 -9.10 -1.17 26.56
CA SER A 241 -9.68 -0.72 27.82
C SER A 241 -9.29 0.73 28.05
N MET A 242 -10.28 1.54 28.40
CA MET A 242 -10.13 2.98 28.57
C MET A 242 -11.09 3.49 29.67
N THR A 243 -10.92 4.74 30.06
CA THR A 243 -11.81 5.47 30.96
C THR A 243 -12.59 6.55 30.21
N THR A 244 -13.54 7.17 30.87
CA THR A 244 -14.32 8.32 30.38
C THR A 244 -13.48 9.59 30.16
N ASP A 245 -12.25 9.65 30.69
CA ASP A 245 -11.31 10.75 30.47
C ASP A 245 -10.35 10.49 29.29
N ASP A 246 -10.34 9.28 28.76
CA ASP A 246 -9.47 8.90 27.65
C ASP A 246 -10.10 9.22 26.29
N THR A 247 -9.25 9.34 25.28
CA THR A 247 -9.70 9.40 23.88
C THR A 247 -8.95 8.37 23.06
N TYR A 248 -9.60 7.80 22.06
CA TYR A 248 -9.02 6.79 21.20
C TYR A 248 -9.31 7.07 19.73
N GLN A 249 -8.25 7.42 19.00
CA GLN A 249 -8.31 7.69 17.56
C GLN A 249 -8.01 6.39 16.80
N VAL A 250 -8.88 6.06 15.84
CA VAL A 250 -8.70 4.90 14.96
C VAL A 250 -8.89 5.29 13.49
N TRP A 251 -8.35 4.48 12.59
CA TRP A 251 -8.38 4.66 11.13
C TRP A 251 -8.92 3.40 10.45
N ALA A 252 -9.52 3.54 9.27
CA ALA A 252 -9.93 2.39 8.45
C ALA A 252 -8.90 2.21 7.33
N ALA A 253 -7.94 1.30 7.51
CA ALA A 253 -6.92 0.99 6.52
C ALA A 253 -7.49 0.01 5.48
N GLY A 254 -7.31 0.30 4.19
CA GLY A 254 -7.75 -0.55 3.08
C GLY A 254 -6.62 -1.37 2.50
N TYR A 255 -6.89 -2.64 2.24
CA TYR A 255 -5.94 -3.62 1.74
C TYR A 255 -6.48 -4.35 0.50
N ASP A 256 -5.58 -4.72 -0.41
CA ASP A 256 -5.90 -5.63 -1.53
C ASP A 256 -5.97 -7.10 -1.08
N ALA A 257 -6.16 -8.02 -2.03
CA ALA A 257 -6.35 -9.44 -1.73
C ALA A 257 -5.10 -10.12 -1.18
N ASP A 258 -3.92 -9.57 -1.49
CA ASP A 258 -2.61 -10.08 -1.09
C ASP A 258 -2.13 -9.45 0.24
N GLY A 259 -2.86 -8.45 0.73
CA GLY A 259 -2.62 -7.78 2.00
C GLY A 259 -1.72 -6.56 1.89
N ASN A 260 -1.59 -5.96 0.72
CA ASN A 260 -0.87 -4.70 0.55
C ASN A 260 -1.76 -3.52 0.89
N TYR A 261 -1.20 -2.56 1.62
CA TYR A 261 -1.91 -1.34 1.97
C TYR A 261 -2.13 -0.45 0.74
N ILE A 262 -3.38 -0.04 0.53
CA ILE A 262 -3.80 0.85 -0.56
C ILE A 262 -3.84 2.30 -0.07
N SER A 263 -4.68 2.56 0.93
CA SER A 263 -4.93 3.88 1.51
C SER A 263 -5.89 3.75 2.71
N ASP A 264 -5.99 4.80 3.54
CA ASP A 264 -7.09 4.90 4.50
C ASP A 264 -8.42 5.16 3.75
N ILE A 265 -9.41 4.29 4.00
CA ILE A 265 -10.69 4.26 3.30
C ILE A 265 -11.72 5.07 4.06
N SER A 266 -12.46 5.93 3.36
CA SER A 266 -13.58 6.64 3.97
C SER A 266 -14.73 5.67 4.21
N VAL A 267 -15.05 5.43 5.48
CA VAL A 267 -16.10 4.50 5.93
C VAL A 267 -17.18 5.22 6.71
N THR A 268 -18.33 4.58 6.88
CA THR A 268 -19.33 4.95 7.89
C THR A 268 -18.95 4.27 9.21
N TRP A 269 -18.60 5.08 10.21
CA TRP A 269 -18.30 4.60 11.55
C TRP A 269 -19.58 4.31 12.35
N GLY A 270 -19.52 3.30 13.21
CA GLY A 270 -20.61 2.92 14.11
C GLY A 270 -20.08 2.24 15.37
N VAL A 271 -20.99 1.91 16.29
CA VAL A 271 -20.68 1.15 17.50
C VAL A 271 -21.70 0.05 17.73
N THR A 272 -21.30 -0.98 18.48
CA THR A 272 -22.18 -2.01 19.01
C THR A 272 -22.25 -1.96 20.54
N GLY A 273 -23.16 -2.74 21.14
CA GLY A 273 -23.27 -2.86 22.59
C GLY A 273 -23.86 -1.62 23.25
N SER A 274 -23.25 -1.17 24.34
CA SER A 274 -23.70 -0.01 25.13
C SER A 274 -22.74 1.17 25.07
N LEU A 275 -21.78 1.17 24.13
CA LEU A 275 -20.84 2.27 23.94
C LEU A 275 -21.57 3.54 23.49
N ASP A 276 -20.98 4.68 23.80
CA ASP A 276 -21.43 5.96 23.25
C ASP A 276 -21.28 5.97 21.73
N ALA A 277 -22.22 6.64 21.03
CA ALA A 277 -22.20 6.66 19.58
C ALA A 277 -20.97 7.44 19.05
N THR A 278 -20.20 6.81 18.16
CA THR A 278 -19.16 7.47 17.36
C THR A 278 -19.77 8.14 16.12
N PRO A 279 -19.49 9.41 15.79
CA PRO A 279 -20.10 10.05 14.62
C PRO A 279 -19.20 10.21 13.38
N THR A 280 -19.92 10.33 12.25
CA THR A 280 -19.62 10.76 10.88
C THR A 280 -18.73 9.88 9.99
N PRO A 281 -19.10 9.73 8.69
CA PRO A 281 -18.22 9.10 7.72
C PRO A 281 -16.87 9.81 7.60
N GLY A 282 -15.81 9.03 7.41
CA GLY A 282 -14.45 9.54 7.22
C GLY A 282 -13.43 8.40 7.25
N THR A 283 -12.17 8.71 6.98
CA THR A 283 -11.07 7.73 7.03
C THR A 283 -10.65 7.37 8.45
N SER A 284 -11.13 8.10 9.44
CA SER A 284 -10.77 7.96 10.86
C SER A 284 -11.89 8.46 11.76
N THR A 285 -11.95 7.98 13.00
CA THR A 285 -12.86 8.50 14.04
C THR A 285 -12.18 8.60 15.40
N LEU A 286 -12.55 9.62 16.18
CA LEU A 286 -12.10 9.80 17.55
C LEU A 286 -13.21 9.34 18.49
N PHE A 287 -12.98 8.26 19.23
CA PHE A 287 -13.86 7.81 20.29
C PHE A 287 -13.48 8.49 21.60
N ALA A 288 -14.42 9.27 22.16
CA ALA A 288 -14.27 9.99 23.41
C ALA A 288 -15.54 9.75 24.27
N PRO A 289 -15.61 8.61 24.98
CA PRO A 289 -16.81 8.23 25.72
C PRO A 289 -17.02 9.13 26.95
N SER A 290 -18.28 9.46 27.23
CA SER A 290 -18.70 10.12 28.47
C SER A 290 -19.38 9.15 29.44
N THR A 291 -19.83 7.99 28.98
CA THR A 291 -20.59 7.02 29.79
C THR A 291 -19.70 5.85 30.23
N ALA A 292 -19.45 5.75 31.54
CA ALA A 292 -18.69 4.65 32.13
C ALA A 292 -19.50 3.35 32.24
N GLY A 293 -18.80 2.23 32.47
CA GLY A 293 -19.41 0.90 32.63
C GLY A 293 -19.97 0.31 31.34
N THR A 294 -19.53 0.82 30.19
CA THR A 294 -20.02 0.43 28.87
C THR A 294 -19.06 -0.50 28.15
N SER A 295 -19.59 -1.31 27.23
CA SER A 295 -18.77 -2.22 26.41
C SER A 295 -19.41 -2.50 25.06
N GLY A 296 -18.57 -2.76 24.04
CA GLY A 296 -18.98 -2.99 22.66
C GLY A 296 -17.80 -3.01 21.71
N THR A 297 -18.04 -2.73 20.43
CA THR A 297 -17.00 -2.59 19.38
C THR A 297 -17.24 -1.31 18.60
N ILE A 298 -16.18 -0.75 18.01
CA ILE A 298 -16.29 0.24 16.93
C ILE A 298 -16.35 -0.52 15.61
N THR A 299 -17.21 -0.09 14.68
CA THR A 299 -17.41 -0.72 13.37
C THR A 299 -17.13 0.26 12.24
N ALA A 300 -16.65 -0.25 11.13
CA ALA A 300 -16.41 0.46 9.88
C ALA A 300 -17.15 -0.23 8.73
N ASP A 301 -17.82 0.55 7.88
CA ASP A 301 -18.51 0.06 6.67
C ASP A 301 -18.25 1.02 5.49
N ASP A 302 -17.61 0.54 4.43
CA ASP A 302 -17.31 1.35 3.24
C ASP A 302 -18.50 1.54 2.29
N GLY A 303 -19.64 0.88 2.57
CA GLY A 303 -20.85 0.92 1.76
C GLY A 303 -20.78 0.10 0.47
N SER A 304 -19.68 -0.60 0.22
CA SER A 304 -19.42 -1.44 -0.96
C SER A 304 -19.27 -2.92 -0.62
N GLY A 305 -19.49 -3.29 0.64
CA GLY A 305 -19.48 -4.68 1.12
C GLY A 305 -18.26 -5.04 1.95
N HIS A 306 -17.34 -4.10 2.18
CA HIS A 306 -16.21 -4.28 3.09
C HIS A 306 -16.56 -3.67 4.44
N VAL A 307 -16.58 -4.52 5.47
CA VAL A 307 -16.90 -4.14 6.84
C VAL A 307 -15.84 -4.68 7.78
N ASP A 308 -15.57 -3.96 8.86
CA ASP A 308 -14.70 -4.42 9.93
C ASP A 308 -15.21 -3.94 11.30
N ALA A 309 -14.77 -4.62 12.36
CA ALA A 309 -15.06 -4.25 13.73
C ALA A 309 -13.85 -4.51 14.63
N THR A 310 -13.59 -3.58 15.55
CA THR A 310 -12.55 -3.76 16.56
C THR A 310 -12.83 -4.99 17.44
N GLY A 311 -11.83 -5.40 18.21
CA GLY A 311 -12.08 -6.18 19.41
C GLY A 311 -12.93 -5.43 20.43
N THR A 312 -13.25 -6.08 21.56
CA THR A 312 -14.09 -5.48 22.60
C THR A 312 -13.41 -4.26 23.22
N ILE A 313 -14.13 -3.13 23.21
CA ILE A 313 -13.77 -1.92 23.93
C ILE A 313 -14.55 -1.90 25.24
N THR A 314 -13.86 -1.60 26.34
CA THR A 314 -14.47 -1.44 27.67
C THR A 314 -14.16 -0.07 28.22
N VAL A 315 -15.20 0.67 28.62
CA VAL A 315 -15.08 1.99 29.25
C VAL A 315 -15.37 1.87 30.73
N SER A 316 -14.40 2.22 31.57
CA SER A 316 -14.56 2.28 33.03
C SER A 316 -14.71 3.72 33.51
N VAL A 317 -15.09 3.91 34.76
CA VAL A 317 -15.08 5.23 35.40
C VAL A 317 -13.66 5.78 35.45
N ALA A 318 -13.51 7.10 35.30
CA ALA A 318 -12.23 7.76 35.53
C ALA A 318 -11.95 7.97 37.03
N GLY A 319 -10.87 8.69 37.36
CA GLY A 319 -10.55 9.02 38.74
C GLY A 319 -11.53 10.03 39.35
N VAL A 320 -11.67 10.03 40.69
CA VAL A 320 -12.56 10.97 41.38
C VAL A 320 -12.15 12.41 41.15
N ASN A 321 -13.10 13.22 40.68
CA ASN A 321 -12.93 14.64 40.38
C ASN A 321 -13.60 15.52 41.44
N TYR A 322 -14.81 15.17 41.88
CA TYR A 322 -15.54 15.89 42.92
C TYR A 322 -16.34 14.94 43.81
N ILE A 323 -16.64 15.39 45.02
CA ILE A 323 -17.53 14.73 45.96
C ILE A 323 -18.89 15.45 45.92
N LEU A 324 -19.98 14.72 46.13
CA LEU A 324 -21.26 15.28 46.58
C LEU A 324 -21.69 14.59 47.87
N ILE A 325 -22.16 15.38 48.83
CA ILE A 325 -22.80 14.89 50.03
C ILE A 325 -24.24 14.53 49.67
N THR A 326 -24.55 13.24 49.69
CA THR A 326 -25.81 12.68 49.18
C THR A 326 -26.59 11.95 50.28
N ASP A 327 -27.91 11.80 50.09
CA ASP A 327 -28.82 11.13 51.03
C ASP A 327 -28.80 9.59 50.92
N ALA A 328 -28.20 9.06 49.86
CA ALA A 328 -27.88 7.66 49.61
C ALA A 328 -26.63 7.58 48.71
N PRO A 329 -25.96 6.42 48.58
CA PRO A 329 -24.93 6.24 47.55
C PRO A 329 -25.51 6.51 46.15
N ASP A 330 -24.88 7.40 45.39
CA ASP A 330 -25.41 7.93 44.12
C ASP A 330 -26.83 8.54 44.24
N GLY A 331 -27.11 9.10 45.42
CA GLY A 331 -28.40 9.65 45.79
C GLY A 331 -28.57 11.11 45.37
N THR A 332 -29.55 11.78 45.98
CA THR A 332 -29.75 13.21 45.77
C THR A 332 -28.79 14.00 46.65
N GLU A 333 -28.19 15.05 46.10
CA GLU A 333 -27.35 15.99 46.85
C GLU A 333 -28.16 16.63 48.01
N VAL A 334 -27.54 16.67 49.19
CA VAL A 334 -28.15 17.23 50.39
C VAL A 334 -27.87 18.73 50.44
N ASP A 335 -28.78 19.50 49.86
CA ASP A 335 -28.79 20.96 49.99
C ASP A 335 -29.34 21.36 51.39
N THR A 336 -30.53 21.98 51.47
CA THR A 336 -31.08 22.47 52.74
C THR A 336 -31.93 21.40 53.43
N ALA A 337 -31.60 21.06 54.67
CA ALA A 337 -32.36 20.10 55.48
C ALA A 337 -32.86 20.71 56.80
N THR A 338 -34.05 20.28 57.24
CA THR A 338 -34.56 20.58 58.60
C THR A 338 -34.77 19.29 59.37
N ILE A 339 -34.10 19.15 60.52
CA ILE A 339 -34.10 17.94 61.34
C ILE A 339 -34.36 18.27 62.82
N THR A 340 -34.98 17.36 63.59
CA THR A 340 -35.18 17.51 65.04
C THR A 340 -34.17 16.70 65.85
N THR A 341 -34.08 16.93 67.17
CA THR A 341 -33.22 16.15 68.09
C THR A 341 -33.57 14.67 68.19
N ASP A 342 -34.76 14.29 67.68
CA ASP A 342 -35.28 12.93 67.78
C ASP A 342 -35.16 12.19 66.44
N ASP A 343 -34.58 12.83 65.43
CA ASP A 343 -34.38 12.31 64.08
C ASP A 343 -32.89 12.05 63.82
N THR A 344 -32.59 11.15 62.88
CA THR A 344 -31.21 10.93 62.39
C THR A 344 -31.18 11.07 60.88
N MET A 345 -30.05 11.53 60.34
CA MET A 345 -29.80 11.66 58.91
C MET A 345 -28.46 11.00 58.57
N THR A 346 -28.45 10.13 57.57
CA THR A 346 -27.21 9.56 57.05
C THR A 346 -26.80 10.33 55.80
N LEU A 347 -25.56 10.80 55.80
CA LEU A 347 -24.92 11.48 54.69
C LEU A 347 -23.87 10.56 54.09
N TYR A 348 -23.75 10.57 52.78
CA TYR A 348 -22.81 9.75 52.02
C TYR A 348 -21.90 10.65 51.18
N ALA A 349 -20.59 10.39 51.20
CA ALA A 349 -19.64 11.09 50.34
C ALA A 349 -19.58 10.34 48.99
N SER A 350 -20.45 10.72 48.06
CA SER A 350 -20.52 10.12 46.72
C SER A 350 -19.50 10.79 45.81
N GLY A 351 -18.56 10.02 45.26
CA GLY A 351 -17.53 10.50 44.36
C GLY A 351 -17.94 10.37 42.90
N TYR A 352 -17.63 11.40 42.12
CA TYR A 352 -17.93 11.49 40.70
C TYR A 352 -16.66 11.85 39.91
N ASP A 353 -16.55 11.35 38.68
CA ASP A 353 -15.53 11.83 37.74
C ASP A 353 -15.91 13.19 37.13
N LEU A 354 -15.07 13.74 36.24
CA LEU A 354 -15.31 15.04 35.61
C LEU A 354 -16.56 15.04 34.71
N GLY A 355 -16.97 13.85 34.24
CA GLY A 355 -18.13 13.64 33.36
C GLY A 355 -19.42 13.28 34.09
N ASP A 356 -19.47 13.48 35.41
CA ASP A 356 -20.61 13.16 36.28
C ASP A 356 -20.92 11.64 36.38
N ASN A 357 -19.94 10.76 36.12
CA ASN A 357 -20.12 9.33 36.35
C ASN A 357 -19.83 8.98 37.81
N TYR A 358 -20.76 8.27 38.45
CA TYR A 358 -20.59 7.81 39.82
C TYR A 358 -19.49 6.73 39.93
N ILE A 359 -18.48 7.01 40.76
CA ILE A 359 -17.34 6.09 40.98
C ILE A 359 -17.61 5.17 42.17
N GLY A 360 -18.25 5.70 43.20
CA GLY A 360 -18.43 5.01 44.47
C GLY A 360 -18.51 5.97 45.65
N LEU A 361 -18.54 5.43 46.85
CA LEU A 361 -18.38 6.23 48.05
C LEU A 361 -16.90 6.44 48.38
N GLU A 362 -16.52 7.69 48.61
CA GLU A 362 -15.14 8.08 48.85
C GLU A 362 -14.89 8.43 50.30
N SER A 363 -13.69 8.13 50.78
CA SER A 363 -13.31 8.43 52.15
C SER A 363 -12.93 9.91 52.28
N VAL A 364 -13.77 10.69 52.96
CA VAL A 364 -13.55 12.12 53.21
C VAL A 364 -13.30 12.40 54.69
N THR A 365 -12.70 13.54 55.00
CA THR A 365 -12.67 14.10 56.35
C THR A 365 -13.94 14.92 56.55
N TRP A 366 -14.83 14.48 57.43
CA TRP A 366 -16.08 15.20 57.69
C TRP A 366 -15.83 16.41 58.58
N GLY A 367 -16.35 17.57 58.16
CA GLY A 367 -16.30 18.85 58.85
C GLY A 367 -17.70 19.42 59.07
N GLN A 368 -17.76 20.54 59.81
CA GLN A 368 -19.00 21.30 59.92
C GLN A 368 -18.70 22.79 60.10
N THR A 369 -19.68 23.62 59.76
CA THR A 369 -19.70 25.03 60.12
C THR A 369 -20.82 25.35 61.11
N GLY A 370 -20.83 26.58 61.64
CA GLY A 370 -21.91 27.07 62.49
C GLY A 370 -21.96 26.47 63.89
N THR A 371 -23.15 26.07 64.33
CA THR A 371 -23.47 25.65 65.71
C THR A 371 -24.06 24.24 65.79
N LEU A 372 -23.86 23.43 64.74
CA LEU A 372 -24.28 22.02 64.73
C LEU A 372 -23.57 21.24 65.85
N SER A 373 -24.23 20.19 66.36
CA SER A 373 -23.68 19.32 67.41
C SER A 373 -24.34 17.96 67.29
N PRO A 374 -23.58 16.84 67.32
CA PRO A 374 -22.14 16.77 67.56
C PRO A 374 -21.26 17.18 66.36
N VAL A 375 -20.00 17.54 66.63
CA VAL A 375 -18.99 17.81 65.60
C VAL A 375 -18.57 16.49 64.93
N PRO A 376 -18.57 16.38 63.58
CA PRO A 376 -18.07 15.20 62.89
C PRO A 376 -16.60 14.92 63.24
N GLY A 377 -16.18 13.66 63.20
CA GLY A 377 -14.81 13.29 63.53
C GLY A 377 -14.31 12.09 62.74
N GLY A 378 -13.07 12.19 62.24
CA GLY A 378 -12.39 11.14 61.50
C GLY A 378 -12.69 11.12 60.00
N THR A 379 -12.10 10.15 59.32
CA THR A 379 -12.33 9.90 57.90
C THR A 379 -13.29 8.73 57.71
N SER A 380 -14.32 8.89 56.88
CA SER A 380 -15.26 7.83 56.54
C SER A 380 -15.98 8.13 55.22
N THR A 381 -16.61 7.11 54.64
CA THR A 381 -17.43 7.23 53.42
C THR A 381 -18.86 7.70 53.67
N SER A 382 -19.28 7.74 54.94
CA SER A 382 -20.59 8.18 55.38
C SER A 382 -20.52 8.77 56.78
N TYR A 383 -21.43 9.69 57.09
CA TYR A 383 -21.62 10.29 58.40
C TYR A 383 -23.08 10.21 58.82
N VAL A 384 -23.34 9.68 60.03
CA VAL A 384 -24.68 9.70 60.62
C VAL A 384 -24.77 10.91 61.54
N TYR A 385 -25.56 11.90 61.14
CA TYR A 385 -25.87 13.05 61.95
C TYR A 385 -27.06 12.74 62.87
N ASP A 386 -26.76 12.67 64.17
CA ASP A 386 -27.72 12.50 65.28
C ASP A 386 -27.62 13.72 66.21
N PRO A 387 -28.40 14.79 65.93
CA PRO A 387 -28.24 16.07 66.60
C PRO A 387 -28.61 16.02 68.08
N ASP A 388 -27.70 16.41 68.97
CA ASP A 388 -27.93 16.42 70.43
C ASP A 388 -28.33 17.81 70.99
N ALA A 389 -28.15 18.87 70.21
CA ALA A 389 -28.46 20.25 70.60
C ALA A 389 -29.10 21.06 69.46
N PRO A 390 -29.92 22.10 69.73
CA PRO A 390 -30.39 23.04 68.70
C PRO A 390 -29.22 23.80 68.07
N GLY A 391 -29.18 23.88 66.75
CA GLY A 391 -28.11 24.55 66.01
C GLY A 391 -28.44 24.73 64.53
N SER A 392 -27.58 25.47 63.84
CA SER A 392 -27.62 25.64 62.37
C SER A 392 -26.20 25.78 61.82
N GLY A 393 -25.96 25.23 60.63
CA GLY A 393 -24.67 25.21 59.92
C GLY A 393 -24.69 24.32 58.67
N THR A 394 -23.52 24.02 58.12
CA THR A 394 -23.31 23.04 57.02
C THR A 394 -22.50 21.85 57.53
N ILE A 395 -22.62 20.71 56.86
CA ILE A 395 -21.68 19.61 56.97
C ILE A 395 -20.80 19.64 55.73
N ASP A 396 -19.49 19.50 55.90
CA ASP A 396 -18.50 19.62 54.83
C ASP A 396 -17.79 18.26 54.65
N ALA A 397 -17.41 17.93 53.41
CA ALA A 397 -16.71 16.72 53.03
C ALA A 397 -15.40 17.09 52.34
N ASP A 398 -14.29 17.00 53.08
CA ASP A 398 -12.93 17.32 52.59
C ASP A 398 -12.26 16.06 52.05
N HIS A 399 -12.01 16.03 50.74
CA HIS A 399 -11.32 14.96 50.04
C HIS A 399 -9.88 15.37 49.71
N ALA A 400 -8.93 14.46 49.89
CA ALA A 400 -7.51 14.77 49.77
C ALA A 400 -7.08 15.34 48.39
N THR A 401 -7.82 15.03 47.32
CA THR A 401 -7.46 15.39 45.93
C THR A 401 -8.62 15.84 45.06
N ALA A 402 -9.87 15.62 45.49
CA ALA A 402 -11.05 15.91 44.68
C ALA A 402 -11.62 17.26 45.14
N THR A 403 -12.51 17.85 44.34
CA THR A 403 -13.25 19.02 44.78
C THR A 403 -14.18 18.61 45.93
N ASP A 404 -13.99 19.28 47.07
CA ASP A 404 -14.79 19.11 48.28
C ASP A 404 -16.24 19.55 48.07
N ASP A 405 -17.11 19.11 48.96
CA ASP A 405 -18.50 19.54 48.99
C ASP A 405 -18.96 19.98 50.37
N SER A 406 -20.04 20.75 50.41
CA SER A 406 -20.70 21.18 51.63
C SER A 406 -22.20 21.16 51.42
N THR A 407 -22.93 20.59 52.39
CA THR A 407 -24.39 20.64 52.34
C THR A 407 -24.87 22.08 52.29
N GLY A 408 -26.10 22.28 51.87
CA GLY A 408 -26.83 23.51 52.18
C GLY A 408 -27.01 23.69 53.70
N THR A 409 -27.77 24.73 54.08
CA THR A 409 -27.98 25.01 55.51
C THR A 409 -28.81 23.90 56.16
N ILE A 410 -28.21 23.19 57.11
CA ILE A 410 -28.92 22.29 58.00
C ILE A 410 -29.40 23.11 59.19
N GLY A 411 -30.72 23.23 59.34
CA GLY A 411 -31.37 23.99 60.39
C GLY A 411 -32.17 23.08 61.32
N LYS A 412 -32.13 23.34 62.63
CA LYS A 412 -32.96 22.62 63.60
C LYS A 412 -34.13 23.44 64.12
N CYS A 413 -35.31 22.82 64.19
CA CYS A 413 -36.45 23.28 64.97
C CYS A 413 -36.56 22.51 66.30
N ARG A 414 -36.91 23.16 67.41
CA ARG A 414 -37.19 22.46 68.69
C ARG A 414 -38.50 21.66 68.58
N CYS A 415 -38.45 20.38 68.98
CA CYS A 415 -39.48 19.32 69.05
C CYS A 415 -40.94 19.61 68.63
N ARG A 416 -41.53 18.62 67.93
CA ARG A 416 -42.98 18.48 67.69
C ARG A 416 -43.66 17.78 68.87
N VAL A 417 -44.30 18.57 69.73
CA VAL A 417 -45.49 18.27 70.60
C VAL A 417 -45.50 16.93 71.36
N ILE A 418 -45.27 17.00 72.68
CA ILE A 418 -45.78 15.98 73.61
C ILE A 418 -47.28 16.24 73.83
N HIS A 419 -48.12 15.24 73.52
CA HIS A 419 -49.52 15.21 73.91
C HIS A 419 -49.60 15.15 75.44
N CYS A 420 -50.16 16.17 76.09
CA CYS A 420 -50.54 16.09 77.49
C CYS A 420 -52.00 15.60 77.55
N ASP A 421 -52.21 14.36 77.99
CA ASP A 421 -53.53 13.93 78.45
C ASP A 421 -53.87 14.72 79.72
N ASN A 422 -54.93 15.52 79.64
CA ASN A 422 -55.46 16.31 80.74
C ASN A 422 -56.44 15.47 81.56
N ASP A 423 -56.09 15.11 82.79
CA ASP A 423 -57.06 14.65 83.80
C ASP A 423 -56.74 15.22 85.20
N ASP A 424 -56.43 16.52 85.30
CA ASP A 424 -56.45 17.24 86.58
C ASP A 424 -56.80 18.75 86.41
N PRO A 425 -57.95 19.25 86.89
CA PRO A 425 -58.38 20.64 86.70
C PRO A 425 -57.68 21.66 87.63
N GLY A 426 -56.51 21.33 88.20
CA GLY A 426 -55.92 22.06 89.33
C GLY A 426 -54.71 22.98 89.08
N ARG A 427 -54.05 23.00 87.91
CA ARG A 427 -52.85 23.85 87.70
C ARG A 427 -52.78 24.51 86.33
N VAL A 428 -52.94 25.84 86.34
CA VAL A 428 -52.46 26.72 85.28
C VAL A 428 -50.93 26.76 85.36
N SER A 429 -50.25 26.30 84.33
CA SER A 429 -48.84 26.63 84.07
C SER A 429 -48.66 26.80 82.57
N CYS A 430 -48.09 27.95 82.22
CA CYS A 430 -48.14 28.58 80.91
C CYS A 430 -47.62 27.71 79.77
N CYS A 431 -48.48 27.49 78.77
CA CYS A 431 -48.05 27.36 77.39
C CYS A 431 -47.46 28.70 76.94
N ARG A 432 -46.13 28.78 76.79
CA ARG A 432 -45.53 29.73 75.84
C ARG A 432 -44.87 28.92 74.72
N ARG A 433 -45.55 28.89 73.57
CA ARG A 433 -44.86 28.80 72.28
C ARG A 433 -44.07 30.08 72.12
N GLN A 434 -42.78 29.97 71.87
CA GLN A 434 -42.04 31.05 71.27
C GLN A 434 -41.20 30.43 70.16
N TRP A 435 -41.63 30.72 68.93
CA TRP A 435 -40.87 30.53 67.70
C TRP A 435 -40.01 31.78 67.52
N VAL A 436 -38.71 31.59 67.35
CA VAL A 436 -37.85 32.38 66.45
C VAL A 436 -36.93 31.38 65.79
#